data_AF-A0A495PWF8-F1
#
_entry.id   AF-A0A495PWF8-F1
#
_cell.length_a   1.000
_cell.length_b   1.000
_cell.length_c   1.000
_cell.angle_alpha   90.00
_cell.angle_beta   90.00
_cell.angle_gamma   90.00
#
_symmetry.space_group_name_H-M   'P 1'
#
loop_
_entity.id
_entity.type
_entity.pdbx_description
1 polymer ?
#
loop_
_entity_poly.entity_id
_entity_poly.type
_entity_poly.pdbx_seq_one_letter_code
_entity_poly.pdbx_strand_id
1 'polypeptide(L)'
;MNRIYLISLIILLNISCNGFGPVDMSIETENFKISQDELLGKWKMDSFSYKYLSSFKNDSIIIEFKNDSTFILNTSSKLFDNKIDNTTVKGTWKIESFKREKSIILNFKDNISKELQIYKNDKDFQLWHFLSDPDSGERIRFLR
;
A
#
# COMPACT_ATOMS: atom_id res chain seq x y z
N MET A 1 -50.10 -12.97 -25.23
CA MET A 1 -49.21 -11.80 -25.08
C MET A 1 -49.71 -11.00 -23.88
N ASN A 2 -49.02 -10.66 -22.79
CA ASN A 2 -47.59 -10.57 -22.46
C ASN A 2 -47.46 -10.50 -20.92
N ARG A 3 -47.74 -11.56 -20.17
CA ARG A 3 -47.42 -11.60 -18.71
C ARG A 3 -46.18 -12.44 -18.40
N ILE A 4 -45.91 -13.46 -19.22
CA ILE A 4 -44.74 -14.33 -19.06
C ILE A 4 -43.45 -13.61 -19.49
N TYR A 5 -43.52 -12.70 -20.46
CA TYR A 5 -42.37 -11.91 -20.92
C TYR A 5 -41.88 -10.85 -19.92
N LEU A 6 -42.75 -10.40 -19.01
CA LEU A 6 -42.36 -9.38 -18.01
C LEU A 6 -41.51 -10.00 -16.89
N ILE A 7 -41.77 -11.26 -16.54
CA ILE A 7 -41.06 -11.99 -15.49
C ILE A 7 -39.66 -12.38 -15.95
N SER A 8 -39.49 -12.75 -17.23
CA SER A 8 -38.17 -13.06 -17.80
C SER A 8 -37.27 -11.82 -17.93
N LEU A 9 -37.82 -10.61 -18.03
CA LEU A 9 -37.03 -9.36 -18.07
C LEU A 9 -36.47 -8.95 -16.69
N ILE A 10 -37.17 -9.29 -15.60
CA ILE A 10 -36.73 -8.97 -14.22
C ILE A 10 -35.60 -9.90 -13.75
N ILE A 11 -35.56 -11.15 -14.25
CA ILE A 11 -34.52 -12.12 -13.89
C ILE A 11 -33.18 -11.76 -14.54
N LEU A 12 -33.19 -11.15 -15.72
CA LEU A 12 -31.96 -10.74 -16.43
C LEU A 12 -31.29 -9.48 -15.85
N LEU A 13 -32.01 -8.66 -15.07
CA LEU A 13 -31.45 -7.46 -14.44
C LEU A 13 -30.68 -7.73 -13.14
N ASN A 14 -30.69 -8.96 -12.62
CA ASN A 14 -29.96 -9.32 -11.40
C ASN A 14 -28.57 -9.92 -11.65
N ILE A 15 -28.12 -10.02 -12.91
CA ILE A 15 -26.81 -10.63 -13.27
C ILE A 15 -25.72 -9.56 -13.49
N SER A 16 -26.05 -8.26 -13.46
CA SER A 16 -25.06 -7.20 -13.59
C SER A 16 -24.74 -6.57 -12.22
N CYS A 17 -24.27 -7.37 -11.28
CA CYS A 17 -23.40 -6.86 -10.22
C CYS A 17 -21.98 -7.39 -10.49
N ASN A 18 -21.36 -6.89 -11.57
CA ASN A 18 -19.92 -7.00 -11.77
C ASN A 18 -19.20 -5.98 -10.86
N GLY A 19 -19.54 -5.99 -9.58
CA GLY A 19 -18.76 -5.31 -8.56
C GLY A 19 -17.51 -6.14 -8.32
N PHE A 20 -16.36 -5.56 -8.67
CA PHE A 20 -15.01 -5.83 -8.17
C PHE A 20 -14.76 -7.22 -7.55
N GLY A 21 -13.80 -7.95 -8.13
CA GLY A 21 -13.36 -9.28 -7.67
C GLY A 21 -13.13 -9.36 -6.15
N PRO A 22 -13.06 -10.59 -5.59
CA PRO A 22 -13.17 -10.81 -4.16
C PRO A 22 -12.28 -9.85 -3.37
N VAL A 23 -12.91 -9.01 -2.54
CA VAL A 23 -12.20 -8.21 -1.54
C VAL A 23 -11.43 -9.20 -0.69
N ASP A 24 -10.12 -9.01 -0.58
CA ASP A 24 -9.24 -9.89 0.19
C ASP A 24 -9.55 -9.70 1.68
N MET A 25 -10.49 -10.49 2.19
CA MET A 25 -11.04 -10.35 3.55
C MET A 25 -10.02 -10.64 4.65
N SER A 26 -8.85 -11.17 4.32
CA SER A 26 -7.79 -11.44 5.30
C SER A 26 -6.96 -10.20 5.64
N ILE A 27 -7.12 -9.09 4.90
CA ILE A 27 -6.42 -7.84 5.18
C ILE A 27 -7.19 -7.03 6.23
N GLU A 28 -6.67 -7.03 7.45
CA GLU A 28 -7.05 -6.14 8.53
C GLU A 28 -6.53 -4.72 8.24
N THR A 29 -7.46 -3.77 8.06
CA THR A 29 -7.18 -2.35 7.83
C THR A 29 -7.30 -1.50 9.10
N GLU A 30 -8.02 -2.00 10.10
CA GLU A 30 -8.35 -1.29 11.34
C GLU A 30 -8.16 -2.18 12.56
N ASN A 31 -8.03 -1.58 13.74
CA ASN A 31 -8.11 -2.22 15.06
C ASN A 31 -7.01 -3.27 15.36
N PHE A 32 -5.95 -3.33 14.56
CA PHE A 32 -4.76 -4.12 14.90
C PHE A 32 -3.80 -3.32 15.80
N LYS A 33 -3.00 -4.06 16.57
CA LYS A 33 -1.91 -3.48 17.36
C LYS A 33 -0.61 -3.66 16.59
N ILE A 34 0.20 -2.61 16.57
CA ILE A 34 1.57 -2.65 16.06
C ILE A 34 2.46 -1.79 16.95
N SER A 35 3.61 -2.34 17.29
CA SER A 35 4.68 -1.69 18.06
C SER A 35 5.77 -1.14 17.12
N GLN A 36 6.59 -0.23 17.65
CA GLN A 36 7.74 0.30 16.89
C GLN A 36 8.74 -0.82 16.55
N ASP A 37 8.94 -1.77 17.47
CA ASP A 37 9.87 -2.90 17.29
C ASP A 37 9.46 -3.81 16.13
N GLU A 38 8.16 -3.99 15.92
CA GLU A 38 7.63 -4.77 14.79
C GLU A 38 7.93 -4.13 13.43
N LEU A 39 8.20 -2.83 13.38
CA LEU A 39 8.52 -2.10 12.15
C LEU A 39 10.02 -2.06 11.83
N LEU A 40 10.90 -2.35 12.79
CA LEU A 40 12.35 -2.22 12.61
C LEU A 40 12.91 -3.14 11.52
N GLY A 41 14.02 -2.76 10.90
CA GLY A 41 14.70 -3.55 9.88
C GLY A 41 14.18 -3.28 8.47
N LYS A 42 14.46 -4.24 7.57
CA LYS A 42 14.32 -4.05 6.12
C LYS A 42 12.95 -4.49 5.63
N TRP A 43 12.38 -3.67 4.77
CA TRP A 43 11.13 -3.90 4.08
C TRP A 43 11.40 -3.76 2.59
N LYS A 44 11.15 -4.82 1.85
CA LYS A 44 11.40 -4.93 0.43
C LYS A 44 10.13 -4.63 -0.34
N MET A 45 10.23 -3.79 -1.37
CA MET A 45 9.13 -3.58 -2.29
C MET A 45 8.79 -4.88 -3.01
N ASP A 46 7.52 -5.19 -3.11
CA ASP A 46 7.07 -6.40 -3.77
C ASP A 46 7.29 -6.35 -5.29
N SER A 47 7.21 -7.52 -5.92
CA SER A 47 7.46 -7.63 -7.36
C SER A 47 6.38 -6.96 -8.21
N PHE A 48 5.15 -6.84 -7.70
CA PHE A 48 4.05 -6.20 -8.40
C PHE A 48 4.26 -4.69 -8.50
N SER A 49 4.49 -4.01 -7.38
CA SER A 49 4.78 -2.58 -7.35
C SER A 49 6.05 -2.26 -8.15
N TYR A 50 7.08 -3.10 -8.08
CA TYR A 50 8.27 -2.89 -8.90
C TYR A 50 8.00 -2.93 -10.41
N LYS A 51 7.23 -3.91 -10.89
CA LYS A 51 6.82 -4.03 -12.30
C LYS A 51 5.94 -2.86 -12.75
N TYR A 52 5.11 -2.34 -11.85
CA TYR A 52 4.29 -1.18 -12.12
C TYR A 52 5.14 0.10 -12.30
N LEU A 53 6.14 0.29 -11.43
CA LEU A 53 6.97 1.49 -11.41
C LEU A 53 8.11 1.50 -12.45
N SER A 54 8.52 0.36 -13.00
CA SER A 54 9.74 0.28 -13.80
C SER A 54 9.65 -0.65 -15.02
N SER A 55 10.30 -0.22 -16.10
CA SER A 55 10.79 -1.08 -17.20
C SER A 55 12.18 -1.67 -16.91
N PHE A 56 12.74 -1.41 -15.71
CA PHE A 56 14.07 -1.88 -15.30
C PHE A 56 14.00 -3.27 -14.67
N LYS A 57 15.09 -4.03 -14.79
CA LYS A 57 15.08 -5.49 -14.60
C LYS A 57 15.69 -5.98 -13.28
N ASN A 58 16.35 -5.16 -12.46
CA ASN A 58 17.33 -5.72 -11.53
C ASN A 58 17.59 -5.08 -10.17
N ASP A 59 16.82 -4.10 -9.70
CA ASP A 59 17.06 -3.53 -8.36
C ASP A 59 15.87 -3.69 -7.41
N SER A 60 16.13 -4.30 -6.26
CA SER A 60 15.17 -4.42 -5.17
C SER A 60 15.13 -3.12 -4.38
N ILE A 61 14.03 -2.39 -4.45
CA ILE A 61 13.85 -1.21 -3.58
C ILE A 61 13.56 -1.68 -2.15
N ILE A 62 14.23 -1.07 -1.20
CA ILE A 62 14.22 -1.41 0.22
C ILE A 62 14.12 -0.11 1.03
N ILE A 63 13.20 -0.11 1.99
CA ILE A 63 13.18 0.83 3.10
C ILE A 63 13.61 0.12 4.38
N GLU A 64 14.55 0.69 5.11
CA GLU A 64 15.05 0.16 6.38
C GLU A 64 14.71 1.12 7.52
N PHE A 65 13.93 0.67 8.50
CA PHE A 65 13.59 1.43 9.70
C PHE A 65 14.55 1.10 10.84
N LYS A 66 15.08 2.14 11.49
CA LYS A 66 16.04 2.02 12.58
C LYS A 66 15.44 2.40 13.92
N ASN A 67 16.08 1.92 14.98
CA ASN A 67 15.64 2.12 16.38
C ASN A 67 15.75 3.58 16.85
N ASP A 68 16.57 4.39 16.20
CA ASP A 68 16.74 5.83 16.44
C ASP A 68 15.68 6.69 15.72
N SER A 69 14.58 6.08 15.29
CA SER A 69 13.51 6.71 14.50
C SER A 69 13.99 7.31 13.17
N THR A 70 15.11 6.82 12.64
CA THR A 70 15.56 7.13 11.27
C THR A 70 15.24 6.01 10.29
N PHE A 71 15.16 6.34 9.01
CA PHE A 71 15.04 5.34 7.94
C PHE A 71 16.07 5.57 6.83
N ILE A 72 16.35 4.52 6.07
CA ILE A 72 17.12 4.56 4.82
C ILE A 72 16.25 4.00 3.70
N LEU A 73 16.14 4.73 2.59
CA LEU A 73 15.47 4.27 1.37
C LEU A 73 16.49 4.29 0.23
N ASN A 74 16.66 3.17 -0.48
CA ASN A 74 17.63 3.03 -1.56
C ASN A 74 17.14 3.56 -2.93
N THR A 75 16.27 4.58 -2.89
CA THR A 75 15.81 5.41 -4.02
C THR A 75 15.44 6.79 -3.45
N SER A 76 15.18 7.80 -4.27
CA SER A 76 14.69 9.10 -3.79
C SER A 76 13.23 9.06 -3.32
N SER A 77 12.79 10.17 -2.71
CA SER A 77 11.37 10.45 -2.41
C SER A 77 10.47 10.49 -3.66
N LYS A 78 11.04 10.61 -4.87
CA LYS A 78 10.27 10.57 -6.12
C LYS A 78 9.65 9.20 -6.38
N LEU A 79 10.07 8.16 -5.65
CA LEU A 79 9.41 6.86 -5.65
C LEU A 79 7.90 6.99 -5.47
N PHE A 80 7.50 7.83 -4.52
CA PHE A 80 6.11 8.11 -4.16
C PHE A 80 5.38 9.00 -5.18
N ASP A 81 6.08 9.41 -6.25
CA ASP A 81 5.53 10.11 -7.41
C ASP A 81 5.74 9.26 -8.68
N ASN A 82 5.81 7.93 -8.52
CA ASN A 82 5.98 6.93 -9.57
C ASN A 82 7.29 7.07 -10.37
N LYS A 83 8.40 7.41 -9.71
CA LYS A 83 9.72 7.52 -10.35
C LYS A 83 10.82 6.87 -9.52
N ILE A 84 11.59 5.98 -10.15
CA ILE A 84 12.72 5.31 -9.51
C ILE A 84 14.03 5.96 -9.97
N ASP A 85 14.95 6.11 -9.03
CA ASP A 85 16.34 6.49 -9.31
C ASP A 85 17.31 5.72 -8.39
N ASN A 86 18.61 5.88 -8.65
CA ASN A 86 19.66 5.16 -7.92
C ASN A 86 20.19 5.94 -6.71
N THR A 87 19.46 6.96 -6.25
CA THR A 87 19.87 7.73 -5.07
C THR A 87 19.54 6.96 -3.81
N THR A 88 20.20 7.29 -2.69
CA THR A 88 19.82 6.76 -1.38
C THR A 88 19.54 7.92 -0.47
N VAL A 89 18.34 7.94 0.10
CA VAL A 89 17.89 9.01 0.99
C VAL A 89 17.72 8.49 2.41
N LYS A 90 17.81 9.42 3.35
CA LYS A 90 17.60 9.17 4.78
C LYS A 90 16.63 10.20 5.32
N GLY A 91 15.86 9.81 6.31
CA GLY A 91 14.88 10.67 6.96
C GLY A 91 14.54 10.18 8.35
N THR A 92 13.52 10.78 8.95
CA THR A 92 12.93 10.31 10.21
C THR A 92 11.58 9.68 9.94
N TRP A 93 11.15 8.80 10.82
CA TRP A 93 9.83 8.17 10.74
C TRP A 93 9.15 8.14 12.09
N LYS A 94 7.83 8.08 12.08
CA LYS A 94 7.00 7.90 13.26
C LYS A 94 5.72 7.17 12.89
N ILE A 95 5.13 6.46 13.85
CA ILE A 95 3.79 5.89 13.70
C ILE A 95 2.79 6.98 14.04
N GLU A 96 1.84 7.22 13.16
CA GLU A 96 0.63 7.99 13.45
C GLU A 96 -0.58 7.07 13.52
N SER A 97 -1.59 7.53 14.24
CA SER A 97 -2.83 6.79 14.43
C SER A 97 -3.97 7.76 14.25
N PHE A 98 -4.82 7.50 13.26
CA PHE A 98 -6.02 8.27 13.03
C PHE A 98 -7.23 7.35 13.15
N LYS A 99 -8.09 7.63 14.13
CA LYS A 99 -9.20 6.73 14.52
C LYS A 99 -8.69 5.31 14.81
N ARG A 100 -8.95 4.37 13.90
CA ARG A 100 -8.63 2.93 14.04
C ARG A 100 -7.53 2.49 13.07
N GLU A 101 -7.06 3.40 12.23
CA GLU A 101 -6.02 3.16 11.23
C GLU A 101 -4.65 3.56 11.77
N LYS A 102 -3.62 2.93 11.24
CA LYS A 102 -2.22 3.16 11.58
C LYS A 102 -1.43 3.47 10.32
N SER A 103 -0.57 4.47 10.40
CA SER A 103 0.31 4.82 9.30
C SER A 103 1.71 5.18 9.79
N ILE A 104 2.69 5.09 8.89
CA ILE A 104 4.05 5.58 9.10
C ILE A 104 4.19 6.88 8.33
N ILE A 105 4.55 7.95 9.04
CA ILE A 105 4.92 9.20 8.40
C ILE A 105 6.43 9.21 8.19
N LEU A 106 6.84 9.24 6.93
CA LEU A 106 8.23 9.42 6.51
C LEU A 106 8.50 10.91 6.31
N ASN A 107 9.46 11.45 7.04
CA ASN A 107 9.92 12.84 6.87
C ASN A 107 11.30 12.84 6.24
N PHE A 108 11.38 13.36 5.00
CA PHE A 108 12.62 13.55 4.28
C PHE A 108 13.27 14.88 4.70
N LYS A 109 14.58 15.02 4.48
CA LYS A 109 15.32 16.23 4.87
C LYS A 109 14.80 17.52 4.21
N ASP A 110 14.16 17.42 3.06
CA ASP A 110 13.69 18.57 2.27
C ASP A 110 12.26 19.02 2.64
N ASN A 111 11.81 18.77 3.89
CA ASN A 111 10.44 19.01 4.37
C ASN A 111 9.34 18.30 3.56
N ILE A 112 9.70 17.27 2.79
CA ILE A 112 8.75 16.40 2.12
C ILE A 112 8.33 15.35 3.14
N SER A 113 7.02 15.14 3.29
CA SER A 113 6.46 14.05 4.09
C SER A 113 5.64 13.11 3.20
N LYS A 114 5.77 11.81 3.42
CA LYS A 114 5.01 10.77 2.73
C LYS A 114 4.44 9.80 3.76
N GLU A 115 3.25 9.29 3.47
CA GLU A 115 2.53 8.37 4.35
C GLU A 115 2.61 6.94 3.80
N LEU A 116 2.88 5.98 4.68
CA LEU A 116 2.67 4.55 4.41
C LEU A 116 1.56 4.04 5.32
N GLN A 117 0.45 3.60 4.75
CA GLN A 117 -0.60 2.93 5.51
C GLN A 117 -0.11 1.54 5.92
N ILE A 118 -0.39 1.18 7.18
CA ILE A 118 -0.04 -0.13 7.72
C ILE A 118 -1.27 -1.01 7.58
N TYR A 119 -1.11 -2.14 6.92
CA TYR A 119 -2.10 -3.19 6.83
C TYR A 119 -1.57 -4.45 7.49
N LYS A 120 -2.47 -5.28 8.00
CA LYS A 120 -2.10 -6.57 8.57
C LYS A 120 -2.83 -7.68 7.82
N ASN A 121 -2.09 -8.66 7.35
CA ASN A 121 -2.63 -9.86 6.70
C ASN A 121 -2.24 -11.06 7.56
N ASP A 122 -3.20 -11.65 8.25
CA ASP A 122 -2.99 -12.69 9.26
C ASP A 122 -1.98 -12.31 10.37
N LYS A 123 -0.71 -12.68 10.20
CA LYS A 123 0.39 -12.39 11.14
C LYS A 123 1.41 -11.41 10.58
N ASP A 124 1.30 -11.08 9.31
CA ASP A 124 2.27 -10.28 8.59
C ASP A 124 1.75 -8.87 8.36
N PHE A 125 2.63 -7.90 8.52
CA PHE A 125 2.32 -6.50 8.21
C PHE A 125 2.73 -6.18 6.78
N GLN A 126 2.02 -5.24 6.16
CA GLN A 126 2.30 -4.72 4.84
C GLN A 126 2.26 -3.19 4.90
N LEU A 127 3.18 -2.53 4.21
CA LEU A 127 3.24 -1.07 4.16
C LEU A 127 2.87 -0.59 2.77
N TRP A 128 1.83 0.22 2.67
CA TRP A 128 1.24 0.60 1.40
C TRP A 128 1.28 2.12 1.21
N HIS A 129 1.59 2.54 -0.01
CA HIS A 129 1.42 3.92 -0.44
C HIS A 129 0.61 3.93 -1.73
N PHE A 130 -0.54 4.60 -1.73
CA PHE A 130 -1.34 4.76 -2.93
C PHE A 130 -0.81 5.92 -3.77
N LEU A 131 -0.55 5.65 -5.04
CA LEU A 131 -0.04 6.64 -6.01
C LEU A 131 -1.16 7.54 -6.56
N SER A 132 -2.40 7.07 -6.46
CA SER A 132 -3.61 7.77 -6.86
C SER A 132 -4.75 7.42 -5.88
N ASP A 133 -5.99 7.48 -6.33
CA ASP A 133 -7.15 7.11 -5.51
C ASP A 133 -7.03 5.63 -5.07
N PRO A 134 -7.27 5.29 -3.78
CA PRO A 134 -7.25 3.91 -3.31
C PRO A 134 -8.10 2.94 -4.15
N ASP A 135 -9.20 3.42 -4.74
CA ASP A 135 -10.11 2.62 -5.58
C ASP A 135 -9.46 2.18 -6.90
N SER A 136 -8.43 2.88 -7.37
CA SER A 136 -7.65 2.49 -8.56
C SER A 136 -6.79 1.25 -8.32
N GLY A 137 -6.46 0.97 -7.05
CA GLY A 137 -5.50 -0.06 -6.66
C GLY A 137 -4.04 0.26 -7.01
N GLU A 138 -3.73 1.44 -7.56
CA GLU A 138 -2.38 1.85 -7.91
C GLU A 138 -1.56 2.16 -6.65
N ARG A 139 -0.70 1.21 -6.27
CA ARG A 139 0.03 1.30 -5.01
C ARG A 139 1.45 0.75 -5.08
N ILE A 140 2.27 1.32 -4.19
CA ILE A 140 3.56 0.79 -3.79
C ILE A 140 3.36 -0.02 -2.52
N ARG A 141 3.83 -1.26 -2.52
CA ARG A 141 3.74 -2.16 -1.37
C ARG A 141 5.11 -2.64 -0.93
N PHE A 142 5.40 -2.52 0.35
CA PHE A 142 6.56 -3.12 1.00
C PHE A 142 6.15 -4.27 1.91
N LEU A 143 6.92 -5.35 1.84
CA LEU A 143 6.78 -6.57 2.61
C LEU A 143 8.10 -6.85 3.34
N ARG A 144 8.04 -7.59 4.44
CA ARG A 144 9.24 -8.01 5.16
C ARG A 144 9.86 -9.26 4.55
#